data_AF-T1G123-F1
#
_entry.id   AF-T1G123-F1
#
_cell.length_a   1.000
_cell.length_b   1.000
_cell.length_c   1.000
_cell.angle_alpha   90.00
_cell.angle_beta   90.00
_cell.angle_gamma   90.00
#
_symmetry.space_group_name_H-M   'P 1'
#
loop_
_entity.id
_entity.type
_entity.pdbx_description
1 polymer ?
#
loop_
_entity_poly.entity_id
_entity_poly.type
_entity_poly.pdbx_seq_one_letter_code
_entity_poly.pdbx_strand_id
1 'polypeptide(L)'
;MEEVKEFNNELNSLYQVKPPISKAKMNGLTKLALKSLKHYKHVVLSIEKFIHKCQPDYKLPGLYVIDSIIRQSRHQLGPDKDPFVARFSRNIAVTFHDLFSCPSNEICKIVRVLNLWQKNSMFSPYIIQPLLDMAADPTNVDIYVNGLLVVCFYIIFFLLDFFYMCFLNLCFSLLLLIFINVS
;
A
#
# COMPACT_ATOMS: atom_id res chain seq x y z
N MET A 1 18.96 -0.42 -8.57
CA MET A 1 19.02 -1.35 -7.41
C MET A 1 19.79 -0.75 -6.23
N GLU A 2 20.79 0.09 -6.47
CA GLU A 2 21.48 0.83 -5.40
C GLU A 2 20.53 1.73 -4.60
N GLU A 3 19.55 2.36 -5.26
CA GLU A 3 18.55 3.21 -4.59
C GLU A 3 17.65 2.40 -3.63
N VAL A 4 17.37 1.14 -3.98
CA VAL A 4 16.63 0.21 -3.11
C VAL A 4 17.50 -0.20 -1.91
N LYS A 5 18.82 -0.35 -2.09
CA LYS A 5 19.74 -0.61 -0.97
C LYS A 5 19.79 0.59 -0.02
N GLU A 6 19.88 1.81 -0.54
CA GLU A 6 19.80 3.04 0.25
C GLU A 6 18.49 3.10 1.06
N PHE A 7 17.35 2.82 0.40
CA PHE A 7 16.05 2.76 1.06
C PHE A 7 16.02 1.71 2.17
N ASN A 8 16.52 0.50 1.92
CA ASN A 8 16.54 -0.58 2.92
C ASN A 8 17.44 -0.23 4.12
N ASN A 9 18.59 0.39 3.88
CA ASN A 9 19.47 0.84 4.96
C ASN A 9 18.78 1.89 5.82
N GLU A 10 18.12 2.86 5.20
CA GLU A 10 17.36 3.88 5.92
C GLU A 10 16.17 3.27 6.67
N LEU A 11 15.46 2.29 6.09
CA LEU A 11 14.35 1.60 6.73
C LEU A 11 14.81 0.81 7.96
N ASN A 12 15.92 0.09 7.85
CA ASN A 12 16.50 -0.65 8.97
C ASN A 12 17.04 0.27 10.06
N SER A 13 17.48 1.47 9.72
CA SER A 13 17.92 2.46 10.72
C SER A 13 16.78 2.94 11.63
N LEU A 14 15.51 2.64 11.32
CA LEU A 14 14.39 2.87 12.24
C LEU A 14 14.59 2.11 13.55
N TYR A 15 15.21 0.93 13.55
CA TYR A 15 15.50 0.19 14.78
C TYR A 15 16.50 0.88 15.71
N GLN A 16 17.31 1.80 15.18
CA GLN A 16 18.31 2.52 15.95
C GLN A 16 17.71 3.70 16.71
N VAL A 17 16.46 4.07 16.40
CA VAL A 17 15.75 5.21 16.99
C VAL A 17 14.53 4.69 17.72
N LYS A 18 14.52 4.80 19.05
CA LYS A 18 13.30 4.51 19.82
C LYS A 18 12.19 5.47 19.38
N PRO A 19 10.96 4.98 19.12
CA PRO A 19 9.82 5.85 18.85
C PRO A 19 9.66 6.92 19.94
N PRO A 20 9.30 8.18 19.59
CA PRO A 20 8.74 8.62 18.32
C PRO A 20 9.78 8.90 17.21
N ILE A 21 9.49 8.43 15.99
CA ILE A 21 10.34 8.70 14.82
C ILE A 21 10.18 10.15 14.39
N SER A 22 11.32 10.83 14.15
CA SER A 22 11.31 12.24 13.76
C SER A 22 10.71 12.46 12.37
N LYS A 23 10.07 13.61 12.18
CA LYS A 23 9.52 14.02 10.87
C LYS A 23 10.58 14.06 9.77
N ALA A 24 11.81 14.48 10.11
CA ALA A 24 12.93 14.52 9.18
C ALA A 24 13.28 13.12 8.66
N LYS A 25 13.34 12.12 9.55
CA LYS A 25 13.60 10.72 9.18
C LYS A 25 12.51 10.18 8.25
N MET A 26 11.25 10.47 8.56
CA MET A 26 10.11 10.02 7.75
C MET A 26 10.12 10.65 6.34
N ASN A 27 10.45 11.94 6.26
CA ASN A 27 10.64 12.62 4.99
C ASN A 27 11.82 12.05 4.19
N GLY A 28 12.91 11.66 4.86
CA GLY A 28 14.06 10.99 4.25
C GLY A 28 13.68 9.67 3.58
N LEU A 29 12.99 8.80 4.31
CA LEU A 29 12.45 7.54 3.78
C LEU A 29 11.54 7.75 2.57
N THR A 30 10.65 8.74 2.68
CA THR A 30 9.71 9.08 1.60
C THR A 30 10.45 9.52 0.34
N LYS A 31 11.47 10.37 0.46
CA LYS A 31 12.29 10.81 -0.67
C LYS A 31 13.04 9.64 -1.33
N LEU A 32 13.61 8.74 -0.54
CA LEU A 32 14.31 7.55 -1.06
C LEU A 32 13.37 6.58 -1.78
N ALA A 33 12.15 6.39 -1.24
CA ALA A 33 11.12 5.58 -1.87
C ALA A 33 10.72 6.13 -3.25
N LEU A 34 10.51 7.45 -3.36
CA LEU A 34 10.13 8.12 -4.61
C LEU A 34 11.29 8.19 -5.60
N LYS A 35 12.54 8.37 -5.13
CA LYS A 35 13.75 8.21 -5.96
C LYS A 35 13.81 6.81 -6.58
N SER A 36 13.34 5.81 -5.82
CA SER A 36 13.31 4.40 -6.23
C SER A 36 12.02 3.99 -6.98
N LEU A 37 11.25 4.95 -7.54
CA LEU A 37 9.95 4.67 -8.18
C LEU A 37 10.01 3.56 -9.24
N LYS A 38 11.09 3.48 -10.04
CA LYS A 38 11.30 2.42 -11.03
C LYS A 38 11.27 1.01 -10.43
N HIS A 39 11.64 0.88 -9.16
CA HIS A 39 11.71 -0.37 -8.40
C HIS A 39 10.68 -0.41 -7.26
N TYR A 40 9.53 0.29 -7.39
CA TYR A 40 8.50 0.39 -6.35
C TYR A 40 8.09 -0.96 -5.75
N LYS A 41 8.06 -2.03 -6.55
CA LYS A 41 7.75 -3.40 -6.08
C LYS A 41 8.70 -3.87 -4.98
N HIS A 42 10.00 -3.55 -5.10
CA HIS A 42 10.99 -3.90 -4.09
C HIS A 42 10.88 -3.02 -2.84
N VAL A 43 10.60 -1.73 -3.02
CA VAL A 43 10.35 -0.80 -1.90
C VAL A 43 9.16 -1.29 -1.06
N VAL A 44 8.03 -1.62 -1.71
CA VAL A 44 6.83 -2.14 -1.04
C VAL A 44 7.15 -3.46 -0.33
N LEU A 45 7.80 -4.40 -1.00
CA LEU A 45 8.18 -5.68 -0.40
C LEU A 45 9.08 -5.50 0.83
N SER A 46 10.01 -4.55 0.81
CA SER A 46 10.88 -4.24 1.95
C SER A 46 10.08 -3.70 3.14
N ILE A 47 9.08 -2.84 2.89
CA ILE A 47 8.21 -2.30 3.95
C ILE A 47 7.31 -3.39 4.52
N GLU A 48 6.68 -4.21 3.67
CA GLU A 48 5.86 -5.35 4.10
C GLU A 48 6.67 -6.32 4.97
N LYS A 49 7.89 -6.67 4.53
CA LYS A 49 8.80 -7.53 5.31
C LYS A 49 9.24 -6.88 6.62
N PHE A 50 9.45 -5.57 6.64
CA PHE A 50 9.77 -4.83 7.86
C PHE A 50 8.61 -4.92 8.86
N ILE A 51 7.38 -4.62 8.43
CA ILE A 51 6.19 -4.69 9.28
C ILE A 51 5.98 -6.11 9.79
N HIS A 52 6.15 -7.12 8.94
CA HIS A 52 5.98 -8.53 9.34
C HIS A 52 6.96 -8.93 10.46
N LYS A 53 8.23 -8.52 10.37
CA LYS A 53 9.29 -8.97 11.29
C LYS A 53 9.59 -8.04 12.46
N CYS A 54 9.14 -6.80 12.43
CA CYS A 54 9.52 -5.82 13.44
C CYS A 54 8.84 -6.09 14.79
N GLN A 55 9.46 -5.60 15.87
CA GLN A 55 8.85 -5.62 17.20
C GLN A 55 7.54 -4.80 17.20
N PRO A 56 6.59 -5.09 18.12
CA PRO A 56 5.30 -4.40 18.20
C PRO A 56 5.39 -2.87 18.23
N ASP A 57 6.42 -2.32 18.88
CA ASP A 57 6.64 -0.86 19.00
C ASP A 57 6.95 -0.16 17.66
N TYR A 58 7.44 -0.91 16.66
CA TYR A 58 7.80 -0.39 15.35
C TYR A 58 6.71 -0.56 14.29
N LYS A 59 5.59 -1.21 14.64
CA LYS A 59 4.45 -1.43 13.74
C LYS A 59 3.85 -0.10 13.29
N LEU A 60 3.54 0.79 14.23
CA LEU A 60 2.97 2.10 13.91
C LEU A 60 3.92 2.99 13.08
N PRO A 61 5.23 3.10 13.41
CA PRO A 61 6.21 3.71 12.51
C PRO A 61 6.18 3.13 11.08
N GLY A 62 6.08 1.81 10.94
CA GLY A 62 5.94 1.15 9.64
C GLY A 62 4.71 1.62 8.87
N LEU A 63 3.55 1.75 9.53
CA LEU A 63 2.35 2.33 8.93
C LEU A 63 2.55 3.77 8.48
N TYR A 64 3.23 4.60 9.30
CA TYR A 64 3.54 5.98 8.94
C TYR A 64 4.48 6.11 7.73
N VAL A 65 5.38 5.13 7.51
CA VAL A 65 6.17 5.05 6.29
C VAL A 65 5.28 4.85 5.07
N ILE A 66 4.36 3.86 5.11
CA ILE A 66 3.41 3.60 4.02
C ILE A 66 2.60 4.86 3.73
N ASP A 67 1.97 5.41 4.76
CA ASP A 67 1.12 6.59 4.72
C ASP A 67 1.84 7.83 4.14
N SER A 68 3.11 8.05 4.53
CA SER A 68 3.93 9.13 3.98
C SER A 68 4.26 8.92 2.49
N ILE A 69 4.62 7.70 2.10
CA ILE A 69 4.94 7.37 0.69
C ILE A 69 3.73 7.53 -0.20
N ILE A 70 2.58 6.95 0.14
CA ILE A 70 1.38 7.00 -0.72
C ILE A 70 0.89 8.44 -0.90
N ARG A 71 0.89 9.25 0.17
CA ARG A 71 0.47 10.65 0.08
C ARG A 71 1.40 11.44 -0.83
N GLN A 72 2.70 11.27 -0.65
CA GLN A 72 3.69 12.03 -1.40
C GLN A 72 3.76 11.56 -2.86
N SER A 73 3.64 10.25 -3.11
CA SER A 73 3.57 9.68 -4.46
C SER A 73 2.37 10.20 -5.21
N ARG A 74 1.17 10.10 -4.62
CA ARG A 74 -0.07 10.61 -5.21
C ARG A 74 -0.02 12.11 -5.46
N HIS A 75 0.56 12.89 -4.56
CA HIS A 75 0.74 14.33 -4.76
C HIS A 75 1.69 14.65 -5.93
N GLN A 76 2.76 13.87 -6.13
CA GLN A 76 3.73 14.12 -7.20
C GLN A 76 3.30 13.58 -8.56
N LEU A 77 2.65 12.42 -8.60
CA LEU A 77 2.31 11.69 -9.83
C LEU A 77 0.86 11.88 -10.26
N GLY A 78 -0.02 12.28 -9.33
CA GLY A 78 -1.47 12.26 -9.51
C GLY A 78 -2.10 10.91 -9.13
N PRO A 79 -3.43 10.86 -8.94
CA PRO A 79 -4.15 9.68 -8.46
C PRO A 79 -4.02 8.46 -9.37
N ASP A 80 -4.01 8.65 -10.69
CA ASP A 80 -4.08 7.54 -11.66
C ASP A 80 -2.72 6.92 -11.98
N LYS A 81 -1.63 7.60 -11.61
CA LYS A 81 -0.25 7.21 -11.95
C LYS A 81 0.53 6.68 -10.76
N ASP A 82 -0.04 6.66 -9.57
CA ASP A 82 0.64 6.20 -8.36
C ASP A 82 0.69 4.65 -8.29
N PRO A 83 1.87 4.02 -8.49
CA PRO A 83 1.97 2.57 -8.45
C PRO A 83 1.96 2.02 -7.01
N PHE A 84 2.16 2.85 -5.98
CA PHE A 84 2.27 2.39 -4.60
C PHE A 84 0.93 1.96 -4.03
N VAL A 85 -0.13 2.76 -4.19
CA VAL A 85 -1.48 2.43 -3.70
C VAL A 85 -1.97 1.10 -4.27
N ALA A 86 -1.90 0.92 -5.59
CA ALA A 86 -2.31 -0.31 -6.24
C ALA A 86 -1.46 -1.51 -5.79
N ARG A 87 -0.18 -1.30 -5.45
CA ARG A 87 0.70 -2.37 -5.00
C ARG A 87 0.45 -2.78 -3.56
N PHE A 88 0.36 -1.82 -2.63
CA PHE A 88 0.04 -2.10 -1.23
C PHE A 88 -1.32 -2.76 -1.08
N SER A 89 -2.30 -2.37 -1.90
CA SER A 89 -3.64 -2.96 -1.90
C SER A 89 -3.62 -4.50 -2.00
N ARG A 90 -2.65 -5.08 -2.73
CA ARG A 90 -2.57 -6.53 -2.94
C ARG A 90 -2.40 -7.34 -1.67
N ASN A 91 -1.65 -6.80 -0.70
CA ASN A 91 -1.31 -7.48 0.54
C ASN A 91 -1.76 -6.68 1.77
N ILE A 92 -2.68 -5.72 1.59
CA ILE A 92 -3.02 -4.75 2.64
C ILE A 92 -3.65 -5.43 3.85
N ALA A 93 -4.52 -6.42 3.64
CA ALA A 93 -5.13 -7.20 4.73
C ALA A 93 -4.08 -7.95 5.57
N VAL A 94 -3.11 -8.59 4.92
CA VAL A 94 -1.99 -9.28 5.60
C VAL A 94 -1.13 -8.27 6.36
N THR A 95 -0.83 -7.14 5.74
CA THR A 95 -0.02 -6.07 6.36
C THR A 95 -0.72 -5.52 7.60
N PHE A 96 -2.03 -5.29 7.54
CA PHE A 96 -2.81 -4.77 8.66
C PHE A 96 -3.00 -5.79 9.78
N HIS A 97 -3.16 -7.07 9.46
CA HIS A 97 -3.11 -8.13 10.46
C HIS A 97 -1.80 -8.08 11.27
N ASP A 98 -0.66 -7.94 10.60
CA ASP A 98 0.63 -7.78 11.27
C ASP A 98 0.72 -6.47 12.07
N LEU A 99 0.09 -5.38 11.60
CA LEU A 99 0.05 -4.08 12.28
C LEU A 99 -0.80 -4.13 13.56
N PHE A 100 -1.90 -4.88 13.59
CA PHE A 100 -2.77 -5.00 14.77
C PHE A 100 -2.15 -5.81 15.91
N SER A 101 -1.00 -6.47 15.67
CA SER A 101 -0.15 -7.02 16.72
C SER A 101 0.63 -5.95 17.51
N CYS A 102 0.32 -4.66 17.33
CA CYS A 102 0.89 -3.56 18.11
C CYS A 102 0.27 -3.45 19.51
N PRO A 103 0.89 -2.68 20.43
CA PRO A 103 0.27 -2.36 21.72
C PRO A 103 -1.12 -1.73 21.56
N SER A 104 -2.08 -2.06 22.43
CA SER A 104 -3.48 -1.63 22.32
C SER A 104 -3.67 -0.11 22.27
N ASN A 105 -2.78 0.65 22.93
CA ASN A 105 -2.77 2.11 22.91
C ASN A 105 -2.46 2.73 21.53
N GLU A 106 -1.89 1.96 20.60
CA GLU A 106 -1.54 2.44 19.27
C GLU A 106 -2.63 2.10 18.22
N ILE A 107 -3.57 1.19 18.53
CA ILE A 107 -4.64 0.75 17.60
C ILE A 107 -5.51 1.95 17.18
N CYS A 108 -5.85 2.85 18.10
CA CYS A 108 -6.64 4.04 17.77
C CYS A 108 -5.94 4.96 16.75
N LYS A 109 -4.60 4.97 16.72
CA LYS A 109 -3.80 5.72 15.74
C LYS A 109 -3.83 5.04 14.38
N ILE A 110 -3.81 3.71 14.33
CA ILE A 110 -3.99 2.94 13.08
C ILE A 110 -5.38 3.21 12.49
N VAL A 111 -6.43 3.13 13.30
CA VAL A 111 -7.81 3.44 12.89
C VAL A 111 -7.93 4.88 12.38
N ARG A 112 -7.24 5.83 13.01
CA ARG A 112 -7.20 7.22 12.52
C ARG A 112 -6.58 7.32 11.12
N VAL A 113 -5.50 6.58 10.84
CA VAL A 113 -4.88 6.55 9.49
C VAL A 113 -5.85 5.95 8.46
N LEU A 114 -6.53 4.85 8.78
CA LEU A 114 -7.55 4.25 7.90
C LEU A 114 -8.69 5.23 7.56
N ASN A 115 -9.21 5.94 8.57
CA ASN A 115 -10.24 6.96 8.36
C ASN A 115 -9.74 8.12 7.49
N LEU A 116 -8.48 8.54 7.64
CA LEU A 116 -7.87 9.56 6.77
C LEU A 116 -7.70 9.05 5.34
N TRP A 117 -7.36 7.78 5.14
CA TRP A 117 -7.27 7.18 3.82
C TRP A 117 -8.63 7.11 3.13
N GLN A 118 -9.69 6.75 3.85
CA GLN A 118 -11.05 6.77 3.33
C GLN A 118 -11.50 8.19 2.98
N LYS A 119 -11.32 9.16 3.88
CA LYS A 119 -11.70 10.56 3.65
C LYS A 119 -11.02 11.16 2.42
N ASN A 120 -9.75 10.83 2.20
CA ASN A 120 -8.98 11.34 1.07
C ASN A 120 -9.08 10.44 -0.18
N SER A 121 -9.97 9.43 -0.17
CA SER A 121 -10.14 8.46 -1.26
C SER A 121 -8.81 7.83 -1.71
N MET A 122 -7.93 7.52 -0.74
CA MET A 122 -6.64 6.84 -0.97
C MET A 122 -6.86 5.39 -1.35
N PHE A 123 -7.80 4.73 -0.66
CA PHE A 123 -8.27 3.38 -0.96
C PHE A 123 -9.79 3.37 -1.03
N SER A 124 -10.34 2.39 -1.75
CA SER A 124 -11.78 2.18 -1.84
C SER A 124 -12.37 1.81 -0.47
N PRO A 125 -13.59 2.27 -0.14
CA PRO A 125 -14.29 1.84 1.08
C PRO A 125 -14.39 0.31 1.21
N TYR A 126 -14.49 -0.42 0.10
CA TYR A 126 -14.50 -1.89 0.09
C TYR A 126 -13.20 -2.53 0.60
N ILE A 127 -12.08 -1.79 0.54
CA ILE A 127 -10.80 -2.20 1.13
C ILE A 127 -10.70 -1.71 2.58
N ILE A 128 -11.13 -0.47 2.87
CA ILE A 128 -10.97 0.12 4.21
C ILE A 128 -11.89 -0.50 5.26
N GLN A 129 -13.16 -0.77 4.94
CA GLN A 129 -14.12 -1.27 5.93
C GLN A 129 -13.69 -2.60 6.57
N PRO A 130 -13.27 -3.63 5.80
CA PRO A 130 -12.73 -4.86 6.40
C PRO A 130 -11.53 -4.65 7.33
N LEU A 131 -10.71 -3.62 7.08
CA LEU A 131 -9.57 -3.29 7.95
C LEU A 131 -10.02 -2.59 9.24
N LEU A 132 -11.08 -1.78 9.19
CA LEU A 132 -11.69 -1.20 10.37
C LEU A 132 -12.38 -2.26 11.23
N ASP A 133 -13.07 -3.22 10.61
CA ASP A 133 -13.70 -4.35 11.30
C ASP A 133 -12.64 -5.22 12.01
N MET A 134 -11.51 -5.48 11.35
CA MET A 134 -10.36 -6.17 11.95
C MET A 134 -9.75 -5.42 13.15
N ALA A 135 -9.82 -4.08 13.15
CA ALA A 135 -9.35 -3.29 14.29
C ALA A 135 -10.30 -3.39 15.50
N ALA A 136 -11.59 -3.65 15.27
CA ALA A 136 -12.59 -3.80 16.31
C ALA A 136 -12.52 -5.17 17.01
N ASP A 137 -12.17 -6.22 16.26
CA ASP A 137 -11.97 -7.57 16.79
C ASP A 137 -10.79 -8.29 16.10
N PRO A 138 -9.55 -8.05 16.56
CA PRO A 138 -8.35 -8.65 15.96
C PRO A 138 -8.18 -10.14 16.26
N THR A 139 -8.98 -10.72 17.15
CA THR A 139 -8.91 -12.15 17.52
C THR A 139 -9.80 -13.05 16.67
N ASN A 140 -10.70 -12.45 15.89
CA ASN A 140 -11.67 -13.19 15.09
C ASN A 140 -11.11 -13.56 13.72
N VAL A 141 -10.74 -14.83 13.59
CA VAL A 141 -10.17 -15.41 12.35
C VAL A 141 -11.16 -15.31 11.18
N ASP A 142 -12.47 -15.36 11.44
CA ASP A 142 -13.48 -15.27 10.38
C ASP A 142 -13.54 -13.87 9.77
N ILE A 143 -13.33 -12.82 10.56
CA ILE A 143 -13.23 -11.43 10.04
C ILE A 143 -12.02 -11.30 9.12
N TYR A 144 -10.89 -11.92 9.48
CA TYR A 144 -9.69 -11.93 8.65
C TYR A 144 -9.90 -12.66 7.32
N VAL A 145 -10.49 -13.87 7.35
CA VAL A 145 -10.76 -14.66 6.14
C VAL A 145 -11.76 -13.96 5.23
N ASN A 146 -12.85 -13.42 5.79
CA ASN A 146 -13.85 -12.68 5.02
C ASN A 146 -13.28 -11.38 4.44
N GLY A 147 -12.48 -10.64 5.21
CA GLY A 147 -11.81 -9.44 4.73
C GLY A 147 -10.81 -9.73 3.60
N LEU A 148 -10.02 -10.80 3.73
CA LEU A 148 -9.15 -11.26 2.65
C LEU A 148 -9.94 -11.64 1.40
N LEU A 149 -11.05 -12.37 1.54
CA LEU A 149 -11.90 -12.74 0.41
C LEU A 149 -12.45 -11.49 -0.28
N VAL A 150 -13.04 -10.54 0.46
CA VAL A 150 -13.60 -9.30 -0.11
C VAL A 150 -12.53 -8.48 -0.82
N VAL A 151 -11.36 -8.30 -0.21
CA VAL A 151 -10.25 -7.56 -0.82
C VAL A 151 -9.71 -8.31 -2.05
N CYS A 152 -9.56 -9.64 -1.99
CA CYS A 152 -9.16 -10.45 -3.13
C CYS A 152 -10.18 -10.39 -4.27
N PHE A 153 -11.47 -10.52 -3.98
CA PHE A 153 -12.54 -10.40 -4.98
C PHE A 153 -12.55 -9.02 -5.63
N TYR A 154 -12.43 -7.95 -4.84
CA TYR A 154 -12.35 -6.59 -5.37
C TYR A 154 -11.12 -6.40 -6.27
N ILE A 155 -9.96 -6.92 -5.87
CA ILE A 155 -8.73 -6.81 -6.67
C ILE A 155 -8.80 -7.67 -7.92
N ILE A 156 -9.35 -8.88 -7.85
CA ILE A 156 -9.55 -9.76 -9.02
C ILE A 156 -10.53 -9.10 -10.00
N PHE A 157 -11.65 -8.58 -9.51
CA PHE A 157 -12.64 -7.87 -10.32
C PHE A 157 -12.04 -6.62 -10.98
N PHE A 158 -11.32 -5.79 -10.21
CA PHE A 158 -10.65 -4.59 -10.73
C PHE A 158 -9.54 -4.92 -11.74
N LEU A 159 -8.79 -6.02 -11.52
CA LEU A 159 -7.80 -6.50 -12.48
C LEU A 159 -8.45 -7.08 -13.73
N LEU A 160 -9.59 -7.76 -13.62
CA LEU A 160 -10.37 -8.26 -14.76
C LEU A 160 -10.93 -7.11 -15.59
N ASP A 161 -11.49 -6.07 -14.96
CA ASP A 161 -11.94 -4.86 -15.66
C ASP A 161 -10.77 -4.13 -16.35
N PHE A 162 -9.62 -4.03 -15.68
CA PHE A 162 -8.42 -3.46 -16.28
C PHE A 162 -7.90 -4.31 -17.44
N PHE A 163 -7.93 -5.64 -17.33
CA PHE A 163 -7.52 -6.56 -18.39
C PHE A 163 -8.50 -6.52 -19.57
N TYR A 164 -9.81 -6.42 -19.30
CA TYR A 164 -10.85 -6.29 -20.31
C TYR A 164 -10.72 -4.95 -21.05
N MET A 165 -10.48 -3.85 -20.33
CA MET A 165 -10.22 -2.53 -20.94
C MET A 165 -8.92 -2.49 -21.74
N CYS A 166 -7.86 -3.15 -21.29
CA CYS A 166 -6.64 -3.32 -22.08
C CYS A 166 -6.88 -4.17 -23.33
N PHE A 167 -7.63 -5.27 -23.21
CA PHE A 167 -7.95 -6.15 -24.33
C PHE A 167 -8.85 -5.45 -25.37
N LEU A 168 -9.85 -4.68 -24.93
CA LEU A 168 -10.70 -3.90 -25.82
C LEU A 168 -9.89 -2.84 -26.57
N ASN A 169 -9.01 -2.10 -25.89
CA ASN A 169 -8.17 -1.09 -26.53
C ASN A 169 -7.15 -1.71 -27.51
N LEU A 170 -6.57 -2.85 -27.17
CA LEU A 170 -5.67 -3.57 -28.08
C LEU A 170 -6.43 -4.07 -29.32
N CYS A 171 -7.64 -4.61 -29.11
CA CYS A 171 -8.50 -5.09 -30.18
C CYS A 171 -8.96 -3.94 -31.09
N PHE A 172 -9.31 -2.78 -30.51
CA PHE A 172 -9.70 -1.57 -31.25
C PHE A 172 -8.53 -0.99 -32.06
N SER A 173 -7.32 -0.99 -31.48
CA SER A 173 -6.10 -0.53 -32.17
C SER A 173 -5.72 -1.45 -33.34
N LEU A 174 -5.83 -2.77 -33.17
CA LEU A 174 -5.64 -3.74 -34.26
C LEU A 174 -6.70 -3.59 -35.36
N LEU A 175 -7.97 -3.37 -35.01
CA LEU A 175 -9.04 -3.09 -35.96
C LEU A 175 -8.77 -1.80 -36.75
N LEU A 176 -8.31 -0.72 -36.09
CA LEU A 176 -7.97 0.53 -36.77
C LEU A 176 -6.79 0.34 -37.75
N LEU A 177 -5.78 -0.44 -37.38
CA LEU A 177 -4.63 -0.78 -38.23
C LEU A 177 -5.01 -1.62 -39.45
N ILE A 178 -6.00 -2.50 -39.31
CA ILE A 178 -6.57 -3.28 -40.42
C ILE A 178 -7.36 -2.37 -41.35
N PHE A 179 -8.18 -1.45 -40.81
CA PHE A 179 -8.95 -0.50 -41.64
C PHE A 179 -8.07 0.50 -42.40
N ILE A 180 -6.94 0.94 -41.82
CA ILE A 180 -6.00 1.87 -42.48
C ILE A 180 -5.16 1.19 -43.58
N ASN A 181 -4.85 -0.11 -43.48
CA ASN A 181 -4.09 -0.84 -44.50
C ASN A 181 -4.93 -1.40 -45.66
N VAL A 182 -6.25 -1.24 -45.61
CA VAL A 182 -7.20 -1.73 -46.65
C VAL A 182 -7.75 -0.58 -47.50
N SER A 183 -7.28 0.66 -47.32
CA SER A 183 -7.53 1.82 -48.20
C SER A 183 -6.28 2.17 -48.98
#